data_AF-A0AB39RKT9-F1
#
_entry.id   AF-A0AB39RKT9-F1
#
_cell.length_a   1.000
_cell.length_b   1.000
_cell.length_c   1.000
_cell.angle_alpha   90.00
_cell.angle_beta   90.00
_cell.angle_gamma   90.00
#
_symmetry.space_group_name_H-M   'P 1'
#
loop_
_entity.id
_entity.type
_entity.pdbx_description
1 polymer ?
#
loop_
_entity_poly.entity_id
_entity_poly.type
_entity_poly.pdbx_seq_one_letter_code
_entity_poly.pdbx_strand_id
1 'polypeptide(L)'
;MGRVYLARSPGGRTVAVKVVRPDLAADGDGARRAPTTFLRAGATLYGASYWDEGGIFAMEAKTGRSRWVFNDNKGPGEPWRVAISGNRLLATHGFEIYALPAV
;
A
#
# COMPACT_ATOMS: atom_id res chain seq x y z
N MET A 1 -21.21 11.47 -1.43
CA MET A 1 -21.24 10.87 -2.78
C MET A 1 -19.82 10.45 -3.16
N GLY A 2 -19.61 9.28 -3.77
CA GLY A 2 -18.26 8.72 -4.01
C GLY A 2 -17.54 9.37 -5.21
N ARG A 3 -16.20 9.39 -5.20
CA ARG A 3 -15.38 9.88 -6.33
C ARG A 3 -15.43 8.89 -7.50
N VAL A 4 -15.50 9.41 -8.73
CA VAL A 4 -15.46 8.62 -9.97
C VAL A 4 -14.47 9.29 -10.92
N TYR A 5 -13.57 8.50 -11.52
CA TYR A 5 -12.62 8.97 -12.51
C TYR A 5 -13.00 8.43 -13.90
N LEU A 6 -12.87 9.26 -14.92
CA LEU A 6 -12.93 8.79 -16.30
C LEU A 6 -11.57 8.18 -16.66
N ALA A 7 -11.56 6.98 -17.23
CA ALA A 7 -10.35 6.32 -17.70
C ALA A 7 -10.58 5.68 -19.07
N ARG A 8 -9.48 5.27 -19.72
CA ARG A 8 -9.52 4.52 -20.97
C ARG A 8 -8.95 3.12 -20.71
N SER A 9 -9.68 2.09 -21.10
CA SER A 9 -9.17 0.71 -21.02
C SER A 9 -8.05 0.48 -22.05
N PRO A 10 -7.23 -0.58 -21.91
CA PRO A 10 -6.22 -0.92 -22.91
C PRO A 10 -6.77 -1.09 -24.33
N GLY A 11 -8.03 -1.52 -24.46
CA GLY A 11 -8.75 -1.64 -25.74
C GLY A 11 -9.41 -0.34 -26.23
N GLY A 12 -9.10 0.82 -25.64
CA GLY A 12 -9.57 2.13 -26.11
C GLY A 12 -10.96 2.55 -25.64
N ARG A 13 -11.66 1.75 -24.82
CA ARG A 13 -13.01 2.10 -24.34
C ARG A 13 -12.94 3.10 -23.19
N THR A 14 -13.81 4.11 -23.21
CA THR A 14 -14.04 4.99 -22.07
C THR A 14 -14.74 4.22 -20.95
N VAL A 15 -14.20 4.28 -19.74
CA VAL A 15 -14.76 3.65 -18.55
C VAL A 15 -14.84 4.65 -17.40
N ALA A 16 -15.82 4.47 -16.52
CA ALA A 16 -15.91 5.21 -15.27
C ALA A 16 -15.41 4.31 -14.13
N VAL A 17 -14.30 4.69 -13.48
CA VAL A 17 -13.74 3.98 -12.34
C VAL A 17 -14.26 4.63 -11.07
N LYS A 18 -15.13 3.92 -10.34
CA LYS A 18 -15.61 4.38 -9.04
C LYS A 18 -14.57 4.08 -7.97
N VAL A 19 -14.21 5.10 -7.21
CA VAL A 19 -13.41 4.94 -6.01
C VAL A 19 -14.29 4.32 -4.93
N VAL A 20 -14.07 3.04 -4.68
CA VAL A 20 -14.77 2.31 -3.62
C VAL A 20 -14.19 2.66 -2.25
N ARG A 21 -12.91 3.06 -2.20
CA ARG A 21 -12.15 3.35 -0.98
C ARG A 21 -11.23 4.56 -1.14
N PRO A 22 -11.77 5.79 -0.99
CA PRO A 22 -11.02 7.03 -1.18
C PRO A 22 -9.90 7.21 -0.15
N ASP A 23 -10.08 6.62 1.04
CA ASP A 23 -9.10 6.52 2.11
C ASP A 23 -7.81 5.80 1.69
N LEU A 24 -7.87 4.96 0.65
CA LEU A 24 -6.72 4.27 0.07
C LEU A 24 -6.16 4.98 -1.16
N ALA A 25 -6.94 5.89 -1.75
CA ALA A 25 -6.57 6.64 -2.91
C ALA A 25 -5.79 7.89 -2.47
N ALA A 26 -4.54 7.70 -2.06
CA ALA A 26 -3.45 8.69 -1.92
C ALA A 26 -3.70 9.98 -1.09
N ASP A 27 -4.89 10.20 -0.52
CA ASP A 27 -5.27 11.46 0.13
C ASP A 27 -5.21 11.41 1.68
N GLY A 28 -4.79 10.30 2.28
CA GLY A 28 -4.61 10.17 3.74
C GLY A 28 -3.13 10.28 4.16
N ASP A 29 -2.85 10.20 5.47
CA ASP A 29 -1.50 10.11 6.08
C ASP A 29 -0.69 8.85 5.66
N GLY A 30 -1.12 8.19 4.59
CA GLY A 30 -0.60 6.98 3.98
C GLY A 30 0.78 7.13 3.35
N ALA A 31 1.21 6.02 2.73
CA ALA A 31 2.32 6.01 1.81
C ALA A 31 2.16 7.12 0.76
N ARG A 32 3.15 8.01 0.58
CA ARG A 32 3.05 9.15 -0.37
C ARG A 32 2.83 8.68 -1.82
N ARG A 33 3.12 7.40 -2.08
CA ARG A 33 2.90 6.69 -3.34
C ARG A 33 2.18 5.39 -3.09
N ALA A 34 1.11 5.15 -3.86
CA ALA A 34 0.23 4.00 -3.68
C ALA A 34 1.00 2.65 -3.74
N PRO A 35 0.63 1.68 -2.90
CA PRO A 35 1.21 0.35 -2.92
C PRO A 35 0.90 -0.40 -4.22
N THR A 36 1.88 -1.17 -4.70
CA THR A 36 1.77 -1.98 -5.92
C THR A 36 1.69 -3.48 -5.63
N THR A 37 2.07 -3.89 -4.42
CA THR A 37 1.97 -5.26 -3.94
C THR A 37 1.20 -5.30 -2.63
N PHE A 38 0.48 -6.40 -2.38
CA PHE A 38 -0.34 -6.55 -1.19
C PHE A 38 -0.19 -7.95 -0.57
N LEU A 39 -0.16 -8.00 0.77
CA LEU A 39 -0.17 -9.22 1.56
C LEU A 39 -1.21 -9.10 2.68
N ARG A 40 -1.83 -10.21 3.10
CA ARG A 40 -2.81 -10.19 4.19
C ARG A 40 -2.35 -11.11 5.33
N ALA A 41 -2.40 -10.61 6.56
CA ALA A 41 -2.30 -11.42 7.78
C ALA A 41 -3.48 -11.09 8.69
N GLY A 42 -4.29 -12.09 9.04
CA GLY A 42 -5.46 -11.89 9.90
C GLY A 42 -6.40 -10.79 9.38
N ALA A 43 -6.54 -9.74 10.19
CA ALA A 43 -7.40 -8.60 9.91
C ALA A 43 -6.66 -7.40 9.30
N THR A 44 -5.36 -7.53 8.99
CA THR A 44 -4.59 -6.50 8.29
C THR A 44 -4.29 -6.89 6.85
N LEU A 45 -4.53 -5.95 5.95
CA LEU A 45 -3.95 -5.92 4.61
C LEU A 45 -2.73 -4.99 4.65
N TYR A 46 -1.60 -5.50 4.20
CA TYR A 46 -0.35 -4.77 4.02
C TYR A 46 -0.19 -4.43 2.55
N GLY A 47 0.18 -3.19 2.23
CA GLY A 47 0.59 -2.76 0.91
C GLY A 47 2.04 -2.30 0.92
N ALA A 48 2.84 -2.68 -0.07
CA ALA A 48 4.20 -2.17 -0.23
C ALA A 48 4.32 -1.40 -1.55
N SER A 49 4.96 -0.22 -1.48
CA SER A 49 5.10 0.69 -2.61
C SER A 49 6.31 0.39 -3.46
N TYR A 50 6.17 0.67 -4.76
CA TYR A 50 7.30 0.63 -5.68
C TYR A 50 8.29 1.79 -5.44
N TRP A 51 7.81 2.91 -4.90
CA TRP A 51 8.59 4.13 -4.77
C TRP A 51 9.13 4.31 -3.36
N ASP A 52 10.33 4.86 -3.24
CA ASP A 52 11.00 5.18 -1.97
C ASP A 52 10.10 6.02 -1.04
N GLU A 53 9.42 7.03 -1.59
CA GLU A 53 8.48 7.91 -0.87
C GLU A 53 7.21 7.19 -0.37
N GLY A 54 6.94 6.00 -0.88
CA GLY A 54 5.73 5.23 -0.57
C GLY A 54 5.84 4.53 0.78
N GLY A 55 6.72 3.55 0.93
CA GLY A 55 6.78 2.77 2.16
C GLY A 55 5.82 1.57 2.20
N ILE A 56 5.52 1.15 3.43
CA ILE A 56 4.57 0.09 3.74
C ILE A 56 3.34 0.69 4.41
N PHE A 57 2.17 0.26 3.96
CA PHE A 57 0.88 0.64 4.49
C PHE A 57 0.22 -0.57 5.16
N ALA A 58 -0.21 -0.44 6.40
CA ALA A 58 -1.02 -1.43 7.07
C ALA A 58 -2.43 -0.88 7.28
N MET A 59 -3.42 -1.67 6.93
CA MET A 59 -4.82 -1.24 6.93
C MET A 59 -5.74 -2.38 7.33
N GLU A 60 -6.84 -2.04 7.99
CA GLU A 60 -7.85 -3.03 8.36
C GLU A 60 -8.48 -3.61 7.08
N ALA A 61 -8.43 -4.92 6.92
CA ALA A 61 -8.76 -5.57 5.65
C ALA A 61 -10.22 -5.34 5.22
N LYS A 62 -11.17 -5.24 6.16
CA LYS A 62 -12.60 -5.06 5.86
C LYS A 62 -12.92 -3.63 5.47
N THR A 63 -12.49 -2.66 6.27
CA THR A 63 -12.89 -1.24 6.18
C THR A 63 -11.84 -0.35 5.56
N GLY A 64 -10.59 -0.81 5.46
CA GLY A 64 -9.50 -0.11 4.78
C GLY A 64 -8.88 0.99 5.60
N ARG A 65 -9.41 1.23 6.78
CA ARG A 65 -8.87 2.20 7.72
C ARG A 65 -7.41 1.90 7.97
N SER A 66 -6.58 2.91 7.78
CA SER A 66 -5.17 2.87 8.13
C SER A 66 -5.01 2.39 9.58
N ARG A 67 -4.10 1.45 9.78
CA ARG A 67 -3.63 1.03 11.10
C ARG A 67 -2.32 1.74 11.41
N TRP A 68 -1.39 1.74 10.46
CA TRP A 68 -0.12 2.44 10.54
C TRP A 68 0.54 2.54 9.16
N VAL A 69 1.55 3.40 9.08
CA VAL A 69 2.39 3.59 7.89
C VAL A 69 3.84 3.54 8.33
N PHE A 70 4.69 2.93 7.52
CA PHE A 70 6.12 2.87 7.75
C PHE A 70 6.88 3.32 6.51
N ASN A 71 7.81 4.24 6.70
CA ASN A 71 8.79 4.66 5.70
C ASN A 71 10.07 5.06 6.45
N ASP A 72 11.23 4.59 6.00
CA ASP A 72 12.52 4.89 6.61
C ASP A 72 13.13 6.22 6.15
N ASN A 73 12.44 6.91 5.22
CA ASN A 73 12.84 8.15 4.55
C ASN A 73 14.20 8.06 3.85
N LYS A 74 14.60 6.85 3.44
CA LYS A 74 15.80 6.61 2.62
C LYS A 74 15.42 6.59 1.14
N GLY A 75 16.42 6.82 0.28
CA GLY A 75 16.24 6.79 -1.17
C GLY A 75 17.16 5.78 -1.86
N PRO A 76 17.03 4.47 -1.60
CA PRO A 76 17.87 3.45 -2.21
C PRO A 76 17.55 3.20 -3.70
N GLY A 77 16.43 3.73 -4.22
CA GLY A 77 15.98 3.49 -5.59
C GLY A 77 15.46 2.07 -5.82
N GLU A 78 15.07 1.36 -4.77
CA GLU A 78 14.63 -0.03 -4.80
C GLU A 78 13.25 -0.14 -4.16
N PRO A 79 12.31 -0.91 -4.73
CA PRO A 79 10.95 -0.98 -4.21
C PRO A 79 10.89 -1.63 -2.84
N TRP A 80 9.88 -1.25 -2.07
CA TRP A 80 9.55 -1.94 -0.84
C TRP A 80 9.08 -3.36 -1.17
N ARG A 81 9.73 -4.35 -0.56
CA ARG A 81 9.29 -5.76 -0.64
C ARG A 81 8.93 -6.25 0.74
N VAL A 82 7.91 -7.09 0.81
CA VAL A 82 7.38 -7.61 2.06
C VAL A 82 7.14 -9.12 1.99
N ALA A 83 7.27 -9.77 3.14
CA ALA A 83 6.89 -11.17 3.36
C ALA A 83 6.28 -11.33 4.75
N ILE A 84 5.41 -12.32 4.96
CA ILE A 84 4.82 -12.63 6.27
C ILE A 84 5.47 -13.90 6.82
N SER A 85 5.87 -13.86 8.09
CA SER A 85 6.31 -15.03 8.85
C SER A 85 5.74 -14.97 10.27
N GLY A 86 4.74 -15.80 10.56
CA GLY A 86 4.00 -15.78 11.82
C GLY A 86 3.43 -14.39 12.14
N ASN A 87 3.79 -13.84 13.30
CA ASN A 87 3.41 -12.49 13.76
C ASN A 87 4.45 -11.42 13.35
N ARG A 88 5.12 -11.59 12.21
CA ARG A 88 6.05 -10.60 11.67
C ARG A 88 5.80 -10.36 10.20
N LEU A 89 5.82 -9.08 9.83
CA LEU A 89 5.96 -8.61 8.47
C LEU A 89 7.45 -8.28 8.29
N LEU A 90 8.14 -9.08 7.49
CA LEU A 90 9.50 -8.81 7.08
C LEU A 90 9.48 -7.87 5.89
N ALA A 91 10.35 -6.87 5.91
CA ALA A 91 10.40 -5.84 4.88
C ALA A 91 11.84 -5.57 4.45
N THR A 92 12.03 -5.30 3.17
CA THR A 92 13.30 -4.79 2.62
C THR A 92 13.09 -3.48 1.88
N HIS A 93 14.06 -2.58 2.01
CA HIS A 93 14.16 -1.34 1.23
C HIS A 93 15.64 -1.09 0.92
N GLY A 94 16.06 -1.42 -0.31
CA GLY A 94 17.49 -1.51 -0.64
C GLY A 94 18.22 -2.56 0.22
N PHE A 95 19.27 -2.13 0.93
CA PHE A 95 20.07 -2.99 1.82
C PHE A 95 19.52 -3.09 3.25
N GLU A 96 18.44 -2.39 3.55
CA GLU A 96 17.85 -2.37 4.88
C GLU A 96 16.83 -3.50 5.05
N ILE A 97 16.81 -4.10 6.24
CA ILE A 97 15.86 -5.14 6.63
C ILE A 97 15.13 -4.70 7.89
N TYR A 98 13.80 -4.77 7.84
CA TYR A 98 12.93 -4.44 8.97
C TYR A 98 12.02 -5.62 9.33
N ALA A 99 11.68 -5.71 10.61
CA ALA A 99 10.69 -6.64 11.12
C ALA A 99 9.58 -5.84 11.81
N LEU A 100 8.41 -5.78 11.19
CA LEU A 100 7.24 -5.04 11.66
C LEU A 100 6.19 -6.02 12.23
N PRO A 101 5.27 -5.57 13.11
CA PRO A 101 4.19 -6.43 13.62
C PRO A 101 3.24 -6.91 12.51
N ALA A 102 2.86 -8.20 12.55
CA ALA A 102 1.81 -8.75 11.69
C ALA A 102 0.58 -9.21 12.50
N VAL A 103 -0.51 -8.42 12.49
CA VAL A 103 -1.69 -8.59 13.37
C VAL A 103 -3.02 -8.49 12.65
#